data_AF-A0A1G6FBW7-F1
#
_entry.id   AF-A0A1G6FBW7-F1
#
_cell.length_a   1.000
_cell.length_b   1.000
_cell.length_c   1.000
_cell.angle_alpha   90.00
_cell.angle_beta   90.00
_cell.angle_gamma   90.00
#
_symmetry.space_group_name_H-M   'P 1'
#
loop_
_entity.id
_entity.type
_entity.pdbx_description
1 polymer ?
#
loop_
_entity_poly.entity_id
_entity_poly.type
_entity_poly.pdbx_seq_one_letter_code
_entity_poly.pdbx_strand_id
1 'polypeptide(L)'
;MLKVYGSGMCPDCIECKYNLDKNNIDYENIDISHSLKGLKEFLRLRDKDEAFDDAKKNGYIGIPTLIAEDGEIILDWESYFTKKGIEVEKPGEVGAACRVDGKGC
;
A
#
# COMPACT_ATOMS: atom_id res chain seq x y z
N MET A 1 6.57 10.43 10.95
CA MET A 1 6.79 10.29 9.49
C MET A 1 5.90 9.16 8.98
N LEU A 2 5.18 9.38 7.88
CA LEU A 2 4.37 8.35 7.20
C LEU A 2 5.27 7.22 6.70
N LYS A 3 4.89 5.96 6.89
CA LYS A 3 5.59 4.81 6.28
C LYS A 3 4.72 4.14 5.23
N VAL A 4 5.34 3.65 4.17
CA VAL A 4 4.64 2.95 3.09
C VAL A 4 5.32 1.61 2.83
N TYR A 5 4.64 0.52 3.17
CA TYR A 5 5.05 -0.82 2.73
C TYR A 5 4.44 -1.10 1.36
N GLY A 6 5.27 -1.51 0.41
CA GLY A 6 4.81 -1.79 -0.94
C GLY A 6 5.82 -2.54 -1.78
N SER A 7 5.55 -2.63 -3.08
CA SER A 7 6.44 -3.24 -4.06
C SER A 7 6.41 -2.41 -5.34
N GLY A 8 7.58 -2.27 -5.99
CA GLY A 8 7.64 -1.73 -7.35
C GLY A 8 6.99 -2.62 -8.42
N MET A 9 6.55 -3.84 -8.07
CA MET A 9 5.81 -4.74 -8.96
C MET A 9 4.28 -4.66 -8.76
N CYS A 10 3.80 -3.87 -7.80
CA CYS A 10 2.39 -3.71 -7.49
C CYS A 10 1.88 -2.38 -8.09
N PRO A 11 0.93 -2.41 -9.04
CA PRO A 11 0.38 -1.19 -9.65
C PRO A 11 -0.20 -0.22 -8.62
N ASP A 12 -0.98 -0.70 -7.66
CA ASP A 12 -1.56 0.14 -6.60
C ASP A 12 -0.48 0.83 -5.75
N CYS A 13 0.65 0.14 -5.49
CA CYS A 13 1.78 0.75 -4.80
C CYS A 13 2.43 1.87 -5.64
N ILE A 14 2.53 1.68 -6.95
CA ILE A 14 3.06 2.69 -7.87
C ILE A 14 2.14 3.91 -7.90
N GLU A 15 0.83 3.70 -8.04
CA GLU A 15 -0.18 4.77 -8.04
C GLU A 15 -0.22 5.51 -6.71
N CYS A 16 -0.21 4.80 -5.59
CA CYS A 16 -0.17 5.41 -4.26
C CYS A 16 1.07 6.31 -4.11
N LYS A 17 2.26 5.82 -4.50
CA LYS A 17 3.50 6.59 -4.39
C LYS A 17 3.51 7.79 -5.31
N TYR A 18 3.01 7.64 -6.54
CA TYR A 18 2.82 8.75 -7.46
C TYR A 18 2.00 9.88 -6.83
N ASN A 19 0.88 9.54 -6.18
CA ASN A 19 0.04 10.54 -5.51
C ASN A 19 0.71 11.15 -4.28
N LEU A 20 1.49 10.39 -3.51
CA LEU A 20 2.27 10.94 -2.39
C LEU A 20 3.32 11.94 -2.89
N ASP A 21 4.10 11.54 -3.89
CA ASP A 21 5.18 12.35 -4.47
C ASP A 21 4.61 13.63 -5.11
N LYS A 22 3.53 13.50 -5.91
CA LYS A 22 2.87 14.64 -6.57
C LYS A 22 2.36 15.68 -5.58
N ASN A 23 1.86 15.24 -4.43
CA ASN A 23 1.33 16.12 -3.40
C ASN A 23 2.38 16.55 -2.36
N ASN A 24 3.67 16.28 -2.60
CA ASN A 24 4.78 16.61 -1.70
C ASN A 24 4.56 16.08 -0.27
N ILE A 25 4.01 14.88 -0.14
CA ILE A 25 3.83 14.22 1.16
C ILE A 25 5.08 13.38 1.43
N ASP A 26 5.81 13.71 2.49
CA ASP A 26 7.00 12.95 2.89
C ASP A 26 6.64 11.58 3.49
N TYR A 27 7.34 10.54 3.06
CA TYR A 27 7.18 9.19 3.58
C TYR A 27 8.47 8.35 3.52
N GLU A 28 8.55 7.36 4.41
CA GLU A 28 9.53 6.28 4.32
C GLU A 28 8.99 5.17 3.41
N ASN A 29 9.70 4.92 2.32
CA ASN A 29 9.38 3.86 1.37
C ASN A 29 10.05 2.54 1.79
N ILE A 30 9.24 1.51 2.04
CA ILE A 30 9.69 0.18 2.43
C ILE A 30 9.27 -0.82 1.34
N ASP A 31 10.19 -1.09 0.41
CA ASP A 31 9.98 -2.10 -0.64
C ASP A 31 10.19 -3.52 -0.08
N ILE A 32 9.09 -4.25 0.11
CA ILE A 32 9.11 -5.61 0.67
C ILE A 32 9.58 -6.66 -0.34
N SER A 33 9.65 -6.33 -1.64
CA SER A 33 10.17 -7.22 -2.68
C SER A 33 11.69 -7.19 -2.78
N HIS A 34 12.32 -6.11 -2.32
CA HIS A 34 13.77 -5.91 -2.38
C HIS A 34 14.46 -5.92 -1.01
N SER A 35 13.69 -6.01 0.10
CA SER A 35 14.21 -5.99 1.47
C SER A 35 13.61 -7.10 2.33
N LEU A 36 14.41 -8.13 2.66
CA LEU A 36 13.99 -9.18 3.59
C LEU A 36 13.73 -8.63 5.00
N LYS A 37 14.46 -7.57 5.40
CA LYS A 37 14.21 -6.87 6.67
C LYS A 37 12.82 -6.21 6.63
N GLY A 38 12.52 -5.47 5.55
CA GLY A 38 11.23 -4.82 5.35
C GLY A 38 10.09 -5.84 5.27
N LEU A 39 10.28 -6.94 4.54
CA LEU A 39 9.32 -8.04 4.47
C LEU A 39 9.07 -8.67 5.85
N LYS A 40 10.12 -8.94 6.64
CA LYS A 40 9.97 -9.51 7.99
C LYS A 40 9.23 -8.56 8.93
N GLU A 41 9.48 -7.26 8.81
CA GLU A 41 8.77 -6.22 9.57
C GLU A 41 7.30 -6.17 9.17
N PHE A 42 7.03 -6.15 7.86
CA PHE A 42 5.68 -6.16 7.30
C PHE A 42 4.87 -7.39 7.72
N LEU A 43 5.46 -8.60 7.64
CA LEU A 43 4.78 -9.83 8.05
C LEU A 43 4.43 -9.82 9.54
N ARG A 44 5.30 -9.29 10.40
CA ARG A 44 5.00 -9.15 11.84
C ARG A 44 3.82 -8.22 12.10
N LEU A 45 3.66 -7.19 11.28
CA LEU A 45 2.53 -6.26 11.35
C LEU A 45 1.26 -6.93 10.82
N ARG A 46 1.31 -7.41 9.58
CA ARG A 46 0.20 -8.07 8.86
C ARG A 46 -0.40 -9.25 9.60
N ASP A 47 0.44 -10.09 10.21
CA ASP A 47 -0.01 -11.31 10.85
C ASP A 47 -0.67 -11.05 12.22
N LYS A 48 -0.48 -9.86 12.79
CA LYS A 48 -0.96 -9.50 14.15
C LYS A 48 -2.11 -8.51 14.15
N ASP A 49 -2.18 -7.61 13.19
CA ASP A 49 -3.16 -6.55 13.17
C ASP A 49 -4.44 -6.96 12.42
N GLU A 50 -5.60 -6.62 13.00
CA GLU A 50 -6.92 -6.99 12.48
C GLU A 50 -7.28 -6.25 11.19
N ALA A 51 -6.64 -5.11 10.90
CA ALA A 51 -6.83 -4.39 9.63
C ALA A 51 -6.56 -5.30 8.41
N PHE A 52 -5.68 -6.30 8.57
CA PHE A 52 -5.32 -7.23 7.50
C PHE A 52 -6.20 -8.47 7.42
N ASP A 53 -7.20 -8.63 8.28
CA ASP A 53 -7.99 -9.87 8.33
C ASP A 53 -8.74 -10.14 7.02
N ASP A 54 -9.33 -9.10 6.41
CA ASP A 54 -9.99 -9.25 5.10
C ASP A 54 -8.97 -9.56 3.99
N ALA A 55 -7.83 -8.85 3.97
CA ALA A 55 -6.77 -9.11 3.01
C ALA A 55 -6.25 -10.55 3.11
N LYS A 56 -5.97 -11.05 4.32
CA LYS A 56 -5.53 -12.42 4.57
C LYS A 56 -6.61 -13.43 4.15
N LYS A 57 -7.87 -13.19 4.50
CA LYS A 57 -9.00 -14.06 4.15
C LYS A 57 -9.16 -14.23 2.64
N ASN A 58 -8.92 -13.17 1.87
CA ASN A 58 -9.03 -13.18 0.42
C ASN A 58 -7.71 -13.54 -0.30
N GLY A 59 -6.65 -13.87 0.44
CA GLY A 59 -5.34 -14.25 -0.12
C GLY A 59 -4.52 -13.07 -0.66
N TYR A 60 -4.90 -11.84 -0.34
CA TYR A 60 -4.17 -10.63 -0.73
C TYR A 60 -2.95 -10.38 0.16
N ILE A 61 -1.93 -9.75 -0.42
CA ILE A 61 -0.71 -9.36 0.30
C ILE A 61 -1.02 -8.25 1.31
N GLY A 62 -1.97 -7.35 1.00
CA GLY A 62 -2.31 -6.19 1.82
C GLY A 62 -1.40 -4.99 1.60
N ILE A 63 -0.85 -4.81 0.39
CA ILE A 63 -0.07 -3.64 -0.01
C ILE A 63 -0.80 -2.86 -1.12
N PRO A 64 -0.64 -1.52 -1.23
CA PRO A 64 0.17 -0.67 -0.35
C PRO A 64 -0.43 -0.57 1.07
N THR A 65 0.45 -0.51 2.07
CA THR A 65 0.06 -0.22 3.46
C THR A 65 0.69 1.11 3.88
N LEU A 66 -0.14 2.05 4.29
CA LEU A 66 0.30 3.31 4.87
C LEU A 66 0.21 3.19 6.39
N ILE A 67 1.27 3.58 7.08
CA ILE A 67 1.29 3.71 8.54
C ILE A 67 1.45 5.18 8.88
N ALA A 68 0.39 5.78 9.42
CA ALA A 68 0.40 7.16 9.86
C ALA A 68 1.33 7.35 11.07
N GLU A 69 1.61 8.61 11.42
CA GLU A 69 2.57 8.93 12.49
C GLU A 69 2.11 8.47 13.88
N ASP A 70 0.80 8.39 14.08
CA ASP A 70 0.15 7.89 15.30
C ASP A 70 0.02 6.36 15.34
N GLY A 71 0.47 5.67 14.28
CA GLY A 71 0.41 4.21 14.16
C GLY A 71 -0.87 3.69 13.49
N GLU A 72 -1.77 4.55 13.01
CA GLU A 72 -2.94 4.11 12.24
C GLU A 72 -2.50 3.34 10.99
N ILE A 73 -3.09 2.15 10.78
CA ILE A 73 -2.86 1.31 9.61
C ILE A 73 -3.94 1.59 8.57
N ILE A 74 -3.51 1.95 7.37
CA ILE A 74 -4.38 2.35 6.27
C ILE A 74 -4.04 1.47 5.06
N LEU A 75 -4.99 0.62 4.66
CA LEU A 75 -4.87 -0.24 3.47
C LEU A 75 -5.56 0.37 2.24
N ASP A 76 -6.56 1.21 2.46
CA ASP A 76 -7.23 1.97 1.40
C ASP A 76 -6.59 3.35 1.28
N TRP A 77 -5.58 3.43 0.41
CA TRP A 77 -4.85 4.65 0.16
C TRP A 77 -5.73 5.71 -0.53
N GLU A 78 -6.68 5.33 -1.37
CA GLU A 78 -7.57 6.26 -2.08
C GLU A 78 -8.47 7.02 -1.10
N SER A 79 -9.06 6.30 -0.15
CA SER A 79 -9.84 6.91 0.93
C SER A 79 -8.99 7.84 1.79
N TYR A 80 -7.72 7.52 2.01
CA TYR A 80 -6.80 8.40 2.76
C TYR A 80 -6.59 9.75 2.06
N PHE A 81 -6.36 9.75 0.74
CA PHE A 81 -6.24 11.00 -0.02
C PHE A 81 -7.56 11.78 -0.05
N THR A 82 -8.68 11.08 -0.27
CA THR A 82 -10.00 11.71 -0.35
C THR A 82 -10.38 12.38 0.99
N LYS A 83 -10.10 11.73 2.13
CA LYS A 83 -10.29 12.32 3.48
C LYS A 83 -9.43 13.57 3.71
N LYS A 84 -8.30 13.69 3.01
CA LYS A 84 -7.43 14.88 3.05
C LYS A 84 -7.82 15.94 2.01
N GLY A 85 -8.89 15.72 1.24
CA GLY A 85 -9.32 16.63 0.18
C GLY A 85 -8.39 16.63 -1.03
N ILE A 86 -7.63 15.55 -1.23
CA ILE A 86 -6.70 15.39 -2.34
C ILE A 86 -7.36 14.52 -3.42
N GLU A 87 -7.36 15.01 -4.66
CA GLU A 87 -7.81 14.22 -5.81
C GLU A 87 -6.78 13.16 -6.17
N VAL A 88 -7.25 11.92 -6.34
CA VAL A 88 -6.41 10.77 -6.70
C VAL A 88 -6.27 10.69 -8.21
N GLU A 89 -5.03 10.56 -8.69
CA GLU A 89 -4.73 10.30 -10.09
C GLU A 89 -4.20 8.88 -10.28
N LYS A 90 -4.69 8.21 -11.32
CA LYS A 90 -4.26 6.88 -11.73
C LYS A 90 -3.62 6.95 -13.11
N PRO A 91 -2.33 7.33 -13.20
CA PRO A 91 -1.64 7.49 -14.48
C PRO A 91 -1.43 6.16 -15.24
N GLY A 92 -1.86 5.02 -14.67
CA GLY A 92 -1.61 3.68 -15.20
C GLY A 92 -2.84 2.78 -15.27
N GLU A 93 -3.89 3.15 -16.00
CA GLU A 93 -4.88 2.15 -16.47
C GLU A 93 -4.25 1.21 -17.52
N VAL A 94 -3.44 0.23 -17.09
CA VAL A 94 -3.18 -1.00 -17.85
C VAL A 94 -3.04 -2.20 -16.92
N GLY A 95 -4.18 -2.72 -16.44
CA GLY A 95 -4.49 -4.16 -16.43
C GLY A 95 -3.54 -5.18 -15.78
N ALA A 96 -2.57 -4.79 -14.94
CA ALA A 96 -1.72 -5.75 -14.24
C ALA A 96 -2.37 -6.16 -12.90
N ALA A 97 -3.42 -6.97 -13.00
CA ALA A 97 -4.00 -7.63 -11.84
C ALA A 97 -2.93 -8.42 -11.08
N CYS A 98 -2.72 -8.12 -9.79
CA CYS A 98 -1.81 -8.90 -8.94
C CYS A 98 -2.47 -10.16 -8.35
N ARG A 99 -3.77 -10.37 -8.63
CA ARG A 99 -4.45 -11.60 -8.23
C ARG A 99 -3.93 -12.81 -8.99
N VAL A 100 -3.93 -13.94 -8.30
CA VAL A 100 -3.54 -15.24 -8.87
C VAL A 100 -4.41 -15.64 -10.08
N ASP A 101 -5.65 -15.12 -10.16
CA ASP A 101 -6.58 -15.35 -11.27
C ASP A 101 -6.50 -14.32 -12.41
N GLY A 102 -5.61 -13.32 -12.30
CA GLY A 102 -5.43 -12.28 -13.31
C GLY A 102 -6.57 -11.26 -13.41
N LYS A 103 -7.44 -11.12 -12.38
CA LYS A 103 -8.50 -10.10 -12.36
C LYS A 103 -8.37 -9.11 -11.20
N GLY A 104 -8.17 -7.83 -11.50
CA GLY A 104 -8.09 -6.75 -10.50
C GLY A 104 -6.87 -6.86 -9.55
N CYS A 105 -6.74 -5.86 -8.68
CA CYS A 105 -5.93 -5.99 -7.46
C CYS A 105 -6.76 -6.66 -6.36
#